data_AF-A0A2A4S5J1-F1
#
_entry.id   AF-A0A2A4S5J1-F1
#
_cell.length_a   1.000
_cell.length_b   1.000
_cell.length_c   1.000
_cell.angle_alpha   90.00
_cell.angle_beta   90.00
_cell.angle_gamma   90.00
#
_symmetry.space_group_name_H-M   'P 1'
#
loop_
_entity.id
_entity.type
_entity.pdbx_description
1 polymer ?
#
loop_
_entity_poly.entity_id
_entity_poly.type
_entity_poly.pdbx_seq_one_letter_code
_entity_poly.pdbx_strand_id
1 'polypeptide(L)' 'MSFDQNGKPTLTPTQDVLRAAFTAGFQSIDDGYTFYAGFDSHLESNGYAKREDIPCTCPDHGGHGHMPECRWVKA' A
#
# COMPACT_ATOMS: atom_id res chain seq x y z
N MET A 1 -10.15 1.11 16.97
CA MET A 1 -9.19 1.88 16.14
C MET A 1 -7.83 1.22 16.25
N SER A 2 -7.14 0.95 15.15
CA SER A 2 -5.80 0.35 15.15
C SER A 2 -4.76 1.46 15.27
N PHE A 3 -3.75 1.24 16.10
CA PHE A 3 -2.66 2.18 16.38
C PHE A 3 -1.34 1.44 16.18
N ASP A 4 -0.33 2.14 15.67
CA ASP A 4 1.02 1.59 15.53
C ASP A 4 1.66 1.44 16.93
N GLN A 5 2.79 0.74 17.02
CA GLN A 5 3.61 0.56 18.21
C GLN A 5 4.01 1.90 18.88
N ASN A 6 3.87 3.03 18.18
CA ASN A 6 4.09 4.38 18.70
C ASN A 6 2.81 5.17 19.08
N GLY A 7 1.64 4.54 19.11
CA GLY A 7 0.39 5.18 19.54
C GLY A 7 -0.19 6.20 18.55
N LYS A 8 0.36 6.32 17.34
CA LYS A 8 -0.25 7.13 16.27
C LYS A 8 -1.40 6.39 15.60
N PRO A 9 -2.49 7.09 15.25
CA PRO A 9 -3.53 6.51 14.40
C PRO A 9 -2.86 6.05 13.11
N THR A 10 -2.96 4.75 12.79
CA THR A 10 -2.33 4.17 11.59
C THR A 10 -3.08 4.68 10.36
N LEU A 11 -2.65 5.84 9.88
CA LEU A 11 -3.01 6.34 8.57
C LEU A 11 -2.31 5.56 7.48
N THR A 12 -1.29 4.75 7.75
CA THR A 12 -0.61 3.92 6.73
C THR A 12 -1.08 2.47 6.81
N PRO A 13 -1.14 1.73 5.69
CA PRO A 13 -1.50 0.32 5.70
C PRO A 13 -0.53 -0.48 6.56
N THR A 14 -1.06 -1.45 7.30
CA THR A 14 -0.24 -2.39 8.06
C THR A 14 0.48 -3.34 7.12
N GLN A 15 1.56 -3.98 7.61
CA GLN A 15 2.32 -4.96 6.83
C GLN A 15 1.44 -6.11 6.30
N ASP A 16 0.42 -6.52 7.06
CA ASP A 16 -0.51 -7.57 6.67
C ASP A 16 -1.38 -7.15 5.47
N VAL A 17 -1.93 -5.94 5.52
CA VAL A 17 -2.69 -5.34 4.41
C VAL A 17 -1.82 -5.20 3.17
N LEU A 18 -0.56 -4.79 3.34
CA LEU A 18 0.38 -4.69 2.23
C LEU A 18 0.68 -6.05 1.62
N ARG A 19 0.93 -7.09 2.42
CA ARG A 19 1.13 -8.46 1.91
C ARG A 19 -0.09 -8.99 1.14
N ALA A 20 -1.29 -8.69 1.63
CA ALA A 20 -2.52 -9.04 0.94
C ALA A 20 -2.66 -8.27 -0.38
N ALA A 21 -2.34 -6.98 -0.40
CA ALA A 21 -2.32 -6.17 -1.62
C ALA A 21 -1.28 -6.66 -2.64
N PHE A 22 -0.07 -7.05 -2.21
CA PHE A 22 0.93 -7.68 -3.08
C PHE A 22 0.40 -8.97 -3.71
N THR A 23 -0.24 -9.82 -2.89
CA THR A 23 -0.84 -11.07 -3.37
C THR A 23 -1.93 -10.79 -4.40
N ALA A 24 -2.81 -9.81 -4.14
CA ALA A 24 -3.85 -9.37 -5.06
C ALA A 24 -3.26 -8.81 -6.37
N GLY A 25 -2.13 -8.09 -6.30
CA GLY A 25 -1.41 -7.62 -7.48
C GLY A 25 -0.87 -8.76 -8.34
N PHE A 26 -0.29 -9.80 -7.73
CA PHE A 26 0.16 -10.98 -8.48
C PHE A 26 -1.02 -11.79 -9.06
N GLN A 27 -2.11 -11.93 -8.31
CA GLN A 27 -3.35 -12.56 -8.83
C GLN A 27 -3.93 -11.77 -10.01
N SER A 28 -3.83 -10.44 -9.98
CA SER A 28 -4.28 -9.59 -11.08
C SER A 28 -3.43 -9.76 -12.34
N ILE A 29 -2.13 -10.05 -12.20
CA ILE A 29 -1.29 -10.44 -13.35
C ILE A 29 -1.76 -11.77 -13.95
N ASP A 30 -2.06 -12.76 -13.10
CA ASP A 30 -2.57 -14.06 -13.53
C ASP A 30 -3.89 -13.93 -14.31
N ASP A 31 -4.75 -13.00 -13.88
CA ASP A 31 -6.02 -12.67 -14.53
C ASP A 31 -5.86 -11.81 -15.82
N GLY A 32 -4.64 -11.48 -16.21
CA GLY A 32 -4.32 -10.74 -17.44
C GLY A 32 -4.30 -9.21 -17.29
N TYR A 33 -4.37 -8.69 -16.07
CA TYR A 33 -4.22 -7.26 -15.76
C TYR A 33 -2.78 -6.93 -15.31
N THR A 34 -2.56 -5.68 -14.89
CA THR A 34 -1.26 -5.26 -14.33
C THR A 34 -1.22 -5.50 -12.83
N PHE A 35 -0.02 -5.69 -12.28
CA PHE A 35 0.19 -5.78 -10.82
C PHE A 35 -0.51 -4.64 -10.06
N TYR A 36 -0.35 -3.40 -10.55
CA TYR A 36 -0.91 -2.22 -9.92
C TYR A 36 -2.43 -2.19 -9.93
N ALA A 37 -3.10 -2.81 -10.92
CA ALA A 37 -4.56 -2.86 -10.95
C ALA A 37 -5.11 -3.63 -9.74
N GLY A 38 -4.55 -4.81 -9.44
CA GLY A 38 -4.94 -5.60 -8.27
C GLY A 38 -4.46 -5.00 -6.95
N PHE A 39 -3.23 -4.50 -6.92
CA PHE A 39 -2.63 -3.90 -5.74
C PHE A 39 -3.39 -2.65 -5.29
N ASP A 40 -3.62 -1.71 -6.22
CA ASP A 40 -4.32 -0.45 -5.94
C ASP A 40 -5.78 -0.73 -5.54
N SER A 41 -6.49 -1.60 -6.27
CA SER A 41 -7.89 -1.98 -5.97
C SER A 41 -8.04 -2.62 -4.58
N HIS A 42 -7.09 -3.45 -4.14
CA HIS A 42 -7.15 -4.08 -2.82
C HIS A 42 -7.00 -3.04 -1.72
N LEU A 43 -6.09 -2.07 -1.88
CA LEU A 43 -5.87 -1.01 -0.91
C LEU A 43 -7.06 -0.03 -0.88
N GLU A 44 -7.63 0.33 -2.03
CA GLU A 44 -8.85 1.13 -2.12
C GLU A 44 -10.04 0.44 -1.44
N SER A 45 -10.22 -0.86 -1.68
CA SER A 45 -11.28 -1.65 -1.02
C SER A 45 -11.12 -1.73 0.50
N ASN A 46 -9.89 -1.58 1.02
CA ASN A 46 -9.63 -1.52 2.46
C ASN A 46 -9.70 -0.08 3.02
N GLY A 47 -10.12 0.90 2.20
CA GLY A 47 -10.29 2.30 2.60
C GLY A 47 -8.99 3.10 2.60
N TYR A 48 -7.96 2.65 1.87
CA TYR A 48 -6.74 3.41 1.66
C TYR A 48 -6.82 4.17 0.34
N ALA A 49 -6.37 5.42 0.35
CA ALA A 49 -6.20 6.23 -0.85
C ALA A 49 -4.71 6.45 -1.11
N LYS A 50 -4.34 6.42 -2.39
CA LYS A 50 -3.01 6.77 -2.86
C LYS A 50 -2.85 8.29 -2.79
N ARG A 51 -1.94 8.78 -1.95
CA ARG A 51 -1.48 10.18 -1.96
C ARG A 51 -0.19 10.27 -2.73
N GLU A 52 -0.26 10.89 -3.90
CA GLU A 52 0.89 11.11 -4.78
C GLU A 52 1.82 12.23 -4.29
N ASP A 53 1.30 13.07 -3.38
CA ASP A 53 1.97 14.24 -2.80
C ASP A 53 2.90 13.91 -1.62
N ILE A 54 2.80 12.70 -1.04
CA ILE A 54 3.69 12.30 0.06
C ILE A 54 4.98 11.68 -0.49
N PRO A 55 6.16 12.24 -0.13
CA PRO A 55 7.42 11.62 -0.47
C PRO A 55 7.53 10.25 0.21
N CYS A 56 8.17 9.31 -0.47
CA CYS A 56 8.44 7.99 0.08
C CYS A 56 9.22 8.13 1.40
N THR A 57 8.70 7.55 2.49
CA THR A 57 9.35 7.62 3.81
C THR A 57 10.49 6.61 3.96
N CYS A 58 10.79 5.82 2.93
CA CYS A 58 11.92 4.91 2.95
C CYS A 58 13.26 5.67 2.93
N PRO A 59 14.28 5.18 3.64
CA PRO A 59 15.61 5.79 3.64
C PRO A 59 16.29 5.82 2.25
N ASP A 60 15.87 4.96 1.33
CA ASP A 60 16.34 4.90 -0.06
C ASP A 60 15.41 5.66 -1.04
N HIS A 61 14.46 6.46 -0.52
CA HIS A 61 13.45 7.19 -1.31
C HIS A 61 12.66 6.34 -2.32
N GLY A 62 12.59 5.02 -2.10
CA GLY A 62 11.88 4.07 -2.96
C GLY A 62 12.74 3.40 -4.04
N GLY A 63 14.07 3.58 -4.03
CA GLY A 63 14.97 2.94 -5.01
C GLY A 63 15.01 1.40 -4.94
N HIS A 64 14.64 0.80 -3.82
CA HIS A 64 14.47 -0.65 -3.68
C HIS A 64 13.10 -1.20 -4.16
N GLY A 65 12.25 -0.38 -4.79
CA GLY A 65 11.01 -0.85 -5.43
C GLY A 65 9.75 -0.85 -4.55
N HIS A 66 9.82 -0.35 -3.31
CA HIS A 66 8.67 -0.18 -2.39
C HIS A 66 7.90 1.14 -2.61
N MET A 67 8.06 1.79 -3.78
CA MET A 67 7.30 2.98 -4.17
C MET A 67 5.77 2.90 -3.92
N PRO A 68 5.10 1.73 -4.06
CA PRO A 68 3.67 1.65 -3.83
C PRO A 68 3.27 1.43 -2.36
N GLU A 69 4.18 1.36 -1.38
CA GLU A 69 3.78 1.18 0.04
C GLU A 69 3.68 2.50 0.81
N CYS A 70 4.61 3.42 0.55
CA CYS A 70 4.69 4.69 1.29
C CYS A 70 3.63 5.73 0.92
N ARG A 71 2.95 5.54 -0.22
CA ARG A 71 1.96 6.50 -0.73
C ARG A 71 0.53 6.20 -0.31
N TRP A 72 0.27 5.05 0.30
CA TRP A 72 -1.09 4.67 0.66
C TRP A 72 -1.39 5.09 2.07
N VAL A 73 -2.50 5.81 2.22
CA VAL A 73 -2.97 6.21 3.53
C VAL A 73 -4.48 6.02 3.66
N LYS A 74 -4.96 5.68 4.86
CA LYS A 74 -6.37 5.53 5.16
C LYS A 74 -7.08 6.86 4.95
N ALA A 75 -8.10 6.85 4.10
CA ALA A 75 -8.93 8.01 3.78
C ALA A 75 -10.00 8.23 4.87
#